data_AF-A0A2D6AQ10-F1
#
_entry.id   AF-A0A2D6AQ10-F1
#
_cell.length_a   1.000
_cell.length_b   1.000
_cell.length_c   1.000
_cell.angle_alpha   90.00
_cell.angle_beta   90.00
_cell.angle_gamma   90.00
#
_symmetry.space_group_name_H-M   'P 1'
#
loop_
_entity.id
_entity.type
_entity.pdbx_description
1 polymer ?
#
loop_
_entity_poly.entity_id
_entity_poly.type
_entity_poly.pdbx_seq_one_letter_code
_entity_poly.pdbx_strand_id
1 'polypeptide(L)' 'MTIGCEEMKDHYAGSIAYDNHNDVWEDKTVIAFSYKELVQDMKEVMTKRRNSEVFFAAKIVNGVENDITEKVRIACQ' A
#
# COMPACT_ATOMS: atom_id res chain seq x y z
N MET A 1 -10.25 -15.19 -30.46
CA MET A 1 -8.97 -15.02 -29.74
C MET A 1 -9.34 -14.66 -28.32
N THR A 2 -9.55 -15.66 -27.47
CA THR A 2 -9.94 -15.43 -26.08
C THR A 2 -8.69 -14.93 -25.38
N ILE A 3 -8.65 -13.64 -25.09
CA ILE A 3 -7.61 -13.05 -24.24
C ILE A 3 -7.84 -13.74 -22.90
N GLY A 4 -6.94 -14.66 -22.53
CA GLY A 4 -6.98 -15.27 -21.21
C GLY A 4 -6.97 -14.14 -20.22
N CYS A 5 -8.03 -14.01 -19.44
CA CYS A 5 -7.98 -13.21 -18.23
C CYS A 5 -6.86 -13.86 -17.40
N GLU A 6 -5.65 -13.32 -17.49
CA GLU A 6 -4.59 -13.62 -16.55
C GLU A 6 -5.24 -13.49 -15.17
N GLU A 7 -5.25 -14.58 -14.41
CA GLU A 7 -5.72 -14.58 -13.03
C GLU A 7 -4.96 -13.46 -12.31
N MET A 8 -5.57 -12.27 -12.19
CA MET A 8 -5.02 -11.18 -11.40
C MET A 8 -5.04 -11.69 -9.97
N LYS A 9 -3.94 -12.31 -9.57
CA LYS A 9 -3.77 -12.87 -8.23
C LYS A 9 -4.13 -11.80 -7.23
N ASP A 10 -4.91 -12.19 -6.22
CA ASP A 10 -5.24 -11.32 -5.11
C ASP A 10 -3.96 -10.68 -4.57
N HIS A 11 -3.93 -9.35 -4.57
CA HIS A 11 -2.80 -8.59 -4.10
C HIS A 11 -3.27 -7.34 -3.37
N TYR A 12 -2.35 -6.74 -2.68
CA TYR A 12 -2.54 -5.55 -1.88
C TYR A 12 -1.64 -4.46 -2.42
N ALA A 13 -2.15 -3.24 -2.46
CA ALA A 13 -1.37 -2.07 -2.79
C ALA A 13 -1.63 -1.01 -1.73
N GLY A 14 -0.65 -0.16 -1.46
CA GLY A 14 -0.84 1.02 -0.64
C GLY A 14 0.24 2.04 -0.91
N SER A 15 0.02 3.27 -0.50
CA SER A 15 1.03 4.32 -0.55
C SER A 15 1.16 5.02 0.79
N ILE A 16 2.39 5.40 1.10
CA ILE A 16 2.74 6.23 2.26
C ILE A 16 3.25 7.54 1.74
N ALA A 17 2.60 8.63 2.14
CA ALA A 17 3.11 9.97 1.95
C ALA A 17 4.07 10.33 3.09
N TYR A 18 5.16 11.02 2.79
CA TYR A 18 6.13 11.48 3.78
C TYR A 18 6.90 12.71 3.31
N ASP A 19 7.49 13.44 4.25
CA ASP A 19 8.43 14.51 3.94
C ASP A 19 9.81 13.89 3.67
N ASN A 20 10.38 14.17 2.49
CA ASN A 20 11.74 13.75 2.17
C ASN A 20 12.78 14.71 2.78
N HIS A 21 14.07 14.47 2.52
CA HIS A 21 15.16 15.27 3.11
C HIS A 21 15.20 16.74 2.67
N ASN A 22 14.44 17.12 1.64
CA ASN A 22 14.34 18.49 1.14
C ASN A 22 13.03 19.17 1.59
N ASP A 23 12.33 18.60 2.57
CA ASP A 23 10.98 19.04 3.01
C ASP A 23 9.98 19.06 1.84
N VAL A 24 10.18 18.16 0.87
CA VAL A 24 9.26 17.96 -0.26
C VAL A 24 8.39 16.75 0.05
N TRP A 25 7.09 16.91 -0.18
CA TRP A 25 6.10 15.85 -0.07
C TRP A 25 6.32 14.81 -1.17
N GLU A 26 6.53 13.56 -0.78
CA GLU A 26 6.75 12.41 -1.65
C GLU A 26 5.91 11.24 -1.18
N ASP A 27 5.51 10.36 -2.10
CA ASP A 27 4.80 9.14 -1.76
C ASP A 27 5.55 7.89 -2.23
N LYS A 28 5.41 6.80 -1.47
CA LYS A 28 5.98 5.50 -1.82
C LYS A 28 4.91 4.43 -1.84
N THR A 29 4.72 3.86 -3.03
CA THR A 29 3.86 2.71 -3.25
C THR A 29 4.51 1.41 -2.75
N VAL A 30 3.70 0.57 -2.13
CA VAL A 30 4.01 -0.78 -1.68
C VAL A 30 3.00 -1.73 -2.33
N ILE A 31 3.48 -2.83 -2.92
CA ILE A 31 2.65 -3.89 -3.49
C ILE A 31 3.05 -5.19 -2.81
N ALA A 32 2.08 -5.94 -2.30
CA ALA A 32 2.32 -7.18 -1.58
C ALA A 32 1.25 -8.23 -1.91
N PHE A 33 1.59 -9.52 -1.76
CA PHE A 33 0.65 -10.62 -2.02
C PHE A 33 -0.18 -10.98 -0.78
N SER A 34 0.19 -10.47 0.40
CA SER A 34 -0.56 -10.64 1.63
C SER A 34 -0.72 -9.35 2.40
N TYR A 35 -1.81 -9.26 3.17
CA TYR A 35 -2.06 -8.14 4.08
C TYR A 35 -0.92 -7.97 5.11
N LYS A 36 -0.34 -9.07 5.57
CA LYS A 36 0.74 -9.06 6.56
C LYS A 36 2.01 -8.42 5.99
N GLU A 37 2.41 -8.82 4.78
CA GLU A 37 3.56 -8.24 4.08
C GLU A 37 3.33 -6.76 3.78
N LEU A 38 2.12 -6.39 3.31
CA LEU A 38 1.75 -4.99 3.08
C LEU A 38 1.98 -4.15 4.35
N VAL A 39 1.41 -4.57 5.48
CA VAL A 39 1.53 -3.84 6.74
C VAL A 39 2.99 -3.79 7.22
N GLN A 40 3.74 -4.88 7.08
CA GLN A 40 5.15 -4.92 7.48
C GLN A 40 5.99 -3.92 6.68
N ASP A 41 5.87 -3.93 5.35
CA ASP A 41 6.63 -3.06 4.45
C ASP A 41 6.22 -1.60 4.64
N MET A 42 4.92 -1.34 4.83
CA MET A 42 4.41 0.00 5.11
C MET A 42 4.93 0.54 6.45
N LYS A 43 4.92 -0.28 7.51
CA LYS A 43 5.54 0.08 8.80
C LYS A 43 7.02 0.40 8.68
N GLU A 44 7.75 -0.37 7.88
CA GLU A 44 9.17 -0.15 7.68
C GLU A 44 9.43 1.20 7.01
N VAL A 45 8.62 1.58 6.01
CA VAL A 45 8.69 2.89 5.38
C VAL A 45 8.36 4.00 6.38
N MET A 46 7.26 3.87 7.14
CA MET A 46 6.86 4.87 8.13
C MET A 46 7.91 5.03 9.25
N THR A 47 8.59 3.96 9.65
CA THR A 47 9.65 4.01 10.68
C THR A 47 10.88 4.77 10.20
N LYS A 48 11.16 4.75 8.89
CA LYS A 48 12.36 5.39 8.30
C LYS A 48 12.12 6.84 7.86
N ARG A 49 10.86 7.30 7.82
CA ARG A 49 10.47 8.59 7.25
C ARG A 49 9.82 9.48 8.30
N ARG A 50 10.09 10.78 8.23
CA ARG A 50 9.47 11.78 9.11
C ARG A 50 8.11 12.17 8.54
N ASN A 51 7.18 12.52 9.43
CA ASN A 51 5.83 12.96 9.09
C ASN A 51 5.13 12.03 8.08
N SER A 52 5.37 10.72 8.20
CA SER A 52 4.81 9.74 7.28
C SER A 52 3.37 9.40 7.64
N GLU A 53 2.50 9.30 6.63
CA GLU A 53 1.11 8.88 6.77
C GLU A 53 0.70 7.91 5.67
N VAL A 54 -0.24 7.02 5.98
CA VAL A 54 -0.84 6.16 4.96
C VAL A 54 -1.79 7.00 4.10
N PHE A 55 -1.41 7.17 2.83
CA PHE A 55 -2.17 7.94 1.84
C PHE A 55 -3.36 7.12 1.32
N PHE A 56 -3.13 5.89 0.89
CA PHE A 56 -4.18 4.92 0.53
C PHE A 56 -3.72 3.48 0.78
N ALA A 57 -4.67 2.56 0.90
CA ALA A 57 -4.42 1.13 0.76
C ALA A 57 -5.65 0.40 0.19
N ALA A 58 -5.40 -0.57 -0.68
CA ALA A 58 -6.41 -1.34 -1.37
C ALA A 58 -6.07 -2.83 -1.38
N LYS A 59 -7.11 -3.66 -1.29
CA LYS A 59 -7.07 -5.10 -1.61
C LYS A 59 -7.71 -5.31 -2.97
N ILE A 60 -6.94 -5.82 -3.92
CA ILE A 60 -7.40 -6.15 -5.26
C ILE A 60 -7.75 -7.63 -5.30
N VAL A 61 -9.01 -7.96 -5.60
CA VAL A 61 -9.53 -9.33 -5.71
C VAL A 61 -10.24 -9.47 -7.04
N ASN A 62 -9.77 -10.36 -7.92
CA ASN A 62 -10.34 -10.52 -9.27
C ASN A 62 -10.48 -9.19 -10.04
N GLY A 63 -9.52 -8.27 -9.88
CA GLY A 63 -9.55 -6.94 -10.48
C GLY A 63 -10.49 -5.93 -9.80
N VAL A 64 -11.19 -6.31 -8.73
CA VAL A 64 -12.02 -5.42 -7.92
C VAL A 64 -11.20 -4.83 -6.78
N GLU A 65 -11.14 -3.51 -6.73
CA GLU A 65 -10.48 -2.77 -5.65
C GLU A 65 -11.40 -2.66 -4.42
N ASN A 66 -10.87 -3.02 -3.25
CA ASN A 66 -11.53 -2.84 -1.97
C ASN A 66 -10.67 -1.91 -1.12
N ASP A 67 -11.19 -0.74 -0.75
CA ASP A 67 -10.48 0.16 0.16
C ASP A 67 -10.27 -0.51 1.52
N ILE A 68 -9.02 -0.49 1.97
CA ILE A 68 -8.60 -0.95 3.29
C ILE A 68 -7.73 0.11 3.98
N THR A 69 -7.82 1.37 3.54
CA THR A 69 -6.95 2.48 3.95
C THR A 69 -6.98 2.66 5.47
N GLU A 70 -8.17 2.75 6.05
CA GLU A 70 -8.32 2.94 7.50
C GLU A 70 -7.82 1.75 8.31
N LYS A 71 -8.05 0.54 7.79
CA LYS A 71 -7.57 -0.69 8.43
C LYS A 71 -6.04 -0.73 8.48
N VAL A 72 -5.38 -0.33 7.39
CA VAL A 72 -3.92 -0.27 7.31
C VAL A 72 -3.37 0.88 8.16
N ARG A 73 -4.05 2.03 8.23
CA ARG A 73 -3.70 3.14 9.14
C ARG A 73 -3.63 2.69 10.59
N ILE A 74 -4.70 2.07 11.09
CA ILE A 74 -4.76 1.54 12.46
C ILE A 74 -3.67 0.49 12.68
N ALA A 75 -3.44 -0.38 11.68
CA ALA A 75 -2.43 -1.42 11.81
C ALA A 75 -0.98 -0.88 11.81
N CYS A 76 -0.72 0.28 11.18
CA CYS A 76 0.61 0.89 11.06
C CYS A 76 1.01 1.81 12.22
N GLN A 77 0.05 2.22 13.06
CA GLN A 77 0.30 2.89 14.34
C GLN A 77 0.97 1.93 15.36
#